data_AF-A0AAW7DHY2-F1
#
_entry.id   AF-A0AAW7DHY2-F1
#
_cell.length_a   1.000
_cell.length_b   1.000
_cell.length_c   1.000
_cell.angle_alpha   90.00
_cell.angle_beta   90.00
_cell.angle_gamma   90.00
#
_symmetry.space_group_name_H-M   'P 1'
#
loop_
_entity.id
_entity.type
_entity.pdbx_description
1 polymer ?
#
loop_
_entity_poly.entity_id
_entity_poly.type
_entity_poly.pdbx_seq_one_letter_code
_entity_poly.pdbx_strand_id
1 'polypeptide(L)'
;MDKEFELKKYRDLIVATLDYYIVHLAFNNEMKDEYIRLKTQTEEYYSKRKLTILKNWFKDLTSDFIEDRDFGFNEYLIKTTNYEIDIFESYFKRIEKIIEKDQIKTDSQFYELKNYVDYLIQNNNSDKVLIQRINELLLRFESKN
;
A
#
# COMPACT_ATOMS: atom_id res chain seq x y z
N MET A 1 11.18 -10.91 -17.37
CA MET A 1 10.23 -9.79 -17.35
C MET A 1 10.89 -8.61 -18.05
N ASP A 2 10.25 -8.02 -19.05
CA ASP A 2 10.86 -6.98 -19.89
C ASP A 2 11.00 -5.67 -19.10
N LYS A 3 12.21 -5.10 -19.08
CA LYS A 3 12.51 -3.85 -18.38
C LYS A 3 11.70 -2.68 -18.96
N GLU A 4 11.38 -2.72 -20.25
CA GLU A 4 10.55 -1.70 -20.90
C GLU A 4 9.09 -1.78 -20.43
N PHE A 5 8.55 -3.00 -20.36
CA PHE A 5 7.23 -3.24 -19.78
C PHE A 5 7.14 -2.72 -18.35
N GLU A 6 8.13 -3.04 -17.50
CA GLU A 6 8.17 -2.57 -16.12
C GLU A 6 8.26 -1.04 -16.01
N LEU A 7 9.07 -0.39 -16.86
CA LEU A 7 9.14 1.07 -16.91
C LEU A 7 7.78 1.69 -17.21
N LYS A 8 7.10 1.18 -18.24
CA LYS A 8 5.77 1.65 -18.64
C LYS A 8 4.73 1.39 -17.55
N LYS A 9 4.73 0.18 -16.97
CA LYS A 9 3.84 -0.20 -15.86
C LYS A 9 3.94 0.79 -14.71
N TYR A 10 5.14 1.04 -14.19
CA TYR A 10 5.29 1.95 -13.04
C TYR A 10 5.02 3.42 -13.39
N ARG A 11 5.32 3.87 -14.62
CA ARG A 11 4.90 5.19 -15.09
C ARG A 11 3.38 5.33 -15.08
N ASP A 12 2.67 4.37 -15.66
CA ASP A 12 1.22 4.39 -15.79
C ASP A 12 0.54 4.33 -14.40
N LEU A 13 1.07 3.50 -13.49
CA LEU A 13 0.59 3.40 -12.12
C LEU A 13 0.75 4.72 -11.34
N ILE A 14 1.91 5.36 -11.40
CA ILE A 14 2.15 6.65 -10.72
C ILE A 14 1.21 7.72 -11.27
N VAL A 15 1.06 7.78 -12.59
CA VAL A 15 0.16 8.75 -13.24
C VAL A 15 -1.28 8.54 -12.76
N ALA A 16 -1.76 7.29 -12.71
CA ALA A 16 -3.10 6.99 -12.19
C ALA A 16 -3.24 7.36 -10.71
N THR A 17 -2.25 7.09 -9.86
CA THR A 17 -2.25 7.52 -8.45
C THR A 17 -2.38 9.04 -8.32
N LEU A 18 -1.61 9.80 -9.11
CA LEU A 18 -1.65 11.26 -9.07
C LEU A 18 -2.97 11.81 -9.62
N ASP A 19 -3.58 11.17 -10.62
CA ASP A 19 -4.91 11.53 -11.11
C ASP A 19 -5.98 11.29 -10.03
N TYR A 20 -5.88 10.20 -9.28
CA TYR A 20 -6.74 9.96 -8.13
C TYR A 20 -6.59 11.07 -7.07
N TYR A 21 -5.35 11.46 -6.74
CA TYR A 21 -5.09 12.56 -5.81
C TYR A 21 -5.70 13.88 -6.27
N ILE A 22 -5.57 14.24 -7.55
CA ILE A 22 -6.14 15.47 -8.11
C ILE A 22 -7.67 15.50 -7.98
N VAL A 23 -8.32 14.35 -8.21
CA VAL A 23 -9.79 14.25 -8.21
C VAL A 23 -10.36 14.17 -6.79
N HIS A 24 -9.72 13.41 -5.90
CA HIS A 24 -10.32 13.02 -4.62
C HIS A 24 -9.69 13.70 -3.41
N LEU A 25 -8.41 14.08 -3.46
CA LEU A 25 -7.67 14.58 -2.30
C LEU A 25 -7.19 16.04 -2.44
N ALA A 26 -7.21 16.62 -3.64
CA ALA A 26 -6.73 17.98 -3.82
C ALA A 26 -7.80 19.02 -3.43
N PHE A 27 -7.59 19.69 -2.29
CA PHE A 27 -8.56 20.64 -1.73
C PHE A 27 -8.35 22.09 -2.20
N ASN A 28 -7.26 22.39 -2.89
CA ASN A 28 -6.96 23.71 -3.45
C ASN A 28 -6.14 23.61 -4.76
N ASN A 29 -5.94 24.74 -5.43
CA ASN A 29 -5.21 24.77 -6.71
C ASN A 29 -3.72 24.48 -6.55
N GLU A 30 -3.10 24.91 -5.44
CA GLU A 30 -1.67 24.67 -5.18
C GLU A 30 -1.35 23.17 -5.10
N MET A 31 -2.18 22.38 -4.41
CA MET A 31 -2.05 20.93 -4.35
C MET A 31 -2.24 20.28 -5.73
N LYS A 32 -3.24 20.74 -6.49
CA LYS A 32 -3.46 20.25 -7.86
C LYS A 32 -2.25 20.51 -8.74
N ASP A 33 -1.70 21.72 -8.68
CA ASP A 33 -0.53 22.13 -9.44
C ASP A 33 0.70 21.31 -9.05
N GLU A 34 0.89 21.01 -7.76
CA GLU A 34 1.97 20.11 -7.31
C GLU A 34 1.80 18.71 -7.89
N TYR A 35 0.62 18.10 -7.83
CA TYR A 35 0.38 16.78 -8.40
C TYR A 35 0.59 16.75 -9.92
N ILE A 36 0.21 17.81 -10.64
CA ILE A 36 0.49 17.96 -12.07
C ILE A 36 2.01 18.06 -12.31
N ARG A 37 2.76 18.76 -11.44
CA ARG A 37 4.22 18.80 -11.51
C ARG A 37 4.84 17.41 -11.30
N LEU A 38 4.33 16.63 -10.35
CA LEU A 38 4.78 15.26 -10.11
C LEU A 38 4.51 14.35 -11.32
N LYS A 39 3.38 14.53 -12.02
CA LYS A 39 3.12 13.81 -13.28
C LYS A 39 4.19 14.11 -14.33
N THR A 40 4.57 15.38 -14.46
CA THR A 40 5.63 15.81 -15.41
C THR A 40 6.97 15.16 -15.04
N GLN A 41 7.34 15.18 -13.76
CA GLN A 41 8.55 14.51 -13.27
C GLN A 41 8.52 12.99 -13.50
N THR A 42 7.34 12.37 -13.46
CA THR A 42 7.17 10.94 -13.77
C THR A 42 7.57 10.63 -15.22
N GLU A 43 7.15 11.47 -16.17
CA GLU A 43 7.56 11.35 -17.57
C GLU A 43 9.07 11.54 -17.76
N GLU A 44 9.68 12.43 -16.99
CA GLU A 44 11.13 12.61 -17.02
C GLU A 44 11.87 11.34 -16.54
N TYR A 45 11.43 10.73 -15.44
CA TYR A 45 12.04 9.50 -14.95
C TYR A 45 11.83 8.33 -15.91
N TYR A 46 10.65 8.25 -16.53
CA TYR A 46 10.33 7.27 -17.56
C TYR A 46 11.25 7.42 -18.78
N SER A 47 11.34 8.62 -19.36
CA SER A 47 12.21 8.90 -20.53
C SER A 47 13.70 8.68 -20.23
N LYS A 48 14.14 8.98 -19.00
CA LYS A 48 15.51 8.69 -18.52
C LYS A 48 15.72 7.23 -18.09
N ARG A 49 14.72 6.35 -18.29
CA ARG A 49 14.72 4.91 -17.96
C ARG A 49 15.07 4.60 -16.49
N LYS A 50 14.62 5.44 -15.56
CA LYS A 50 14.93 5.36 -14.12
C LYS A 50 13.94 4.45 -13.37
N LEU A 51 13.93 3.16 -13.71
CA LEU A 51 12.98 2.19 -13.13
C LEU A 51 12.99 2.16 -11.60
N THR A 52 14.16 2.12 -10.96
CA THR A 52 14.26 2.08 -9.49
C THR A 52 13.59 3.29 -8.84
N ILE A 53 13.73 4.48 -9.44
CA ILE A 53 13.10 5.70 -8.93
C ILE A 53 11.58 5.58 -9.06
N LEU A 54 11.07 5.14 -10.21
CA LEU A 54 9.63 4.94 -10.40
C LEU A 54 9.05 3.92 -9.40
N LYS A 55 9.73 2.79 -9.15
CA LYS A 55 9.26 1.81 -8.18
C LYS A 55 9.18 2.37 -6.76
N ASN A 56 10.22 3.08 -6.32
CA ASN A 56 10.24 3.71 -5.01
C ASN A 56 9.16 4.78 -4.91
N TRP A 57 8.99 5.57 -5.95
CA TRP A 57 8.02 6.65 -5.92
C TRP A 57 6.58 6.16 -5.89
N PHE A 58 6.28 5.10 -6.65
CA PHE A 58 4.98 4.43 -6.55
C PHE A 58 4.73 3.89 -5.14
N LYS A 59 5.74 3.27 -4.51
CA LYS A 59 5.64 2.81 -3.12
C LYS A 59 5.32 3.96 -2.16
N ASP A 60 6.05 5.06 -2.25
CA ASP A 60 5.86 6.21 -1.37
C ASP A 60 4.48 6.84 -1.58
N LEU A 61 4.05 7.01 -2.83
CA LEU A 61 2.74 7.56 -3.19
C LEU A 61 1.57 6.63 -2.84
N THR A 62 1.81 5.37 -2.45
CA THR A 62 0.74 4.42 -2.10
C THR A 62 0.75 4.02 -0.63
N SER A 63 1.70 4.51 0.18
CA SER A 63 1.86 4.11 1.58
C SER A 63 0.61 4.37 2.40
N ASP A 64 0.04 5.58 2.31
CA ASP A 64 -1.13 5.96 3.09
C ASP A 64 -2.35 5.11 2.74
N PHE A 65 -2.56 4.79 1.46
CA PHE A 65 -3.64 3.88 1.04
C PHE A 65 -3.46 2.45 1.55
N ILE A 66 -2.22 1.99 1.67
CA ILE A 66 -1.91 0.69 2.25
C ILE A 66 -2.21 0.69 3.75
N GLU A 67 -1.81 1.75 4.46
CA GLU A 67 -2.04 1.93 5.89
C GLU A 67 -3.54 2.06 6.21
N ASP A 68 -4.27 2.84 5.42
CA ASP A 68 -5.71 3.05 5.54
C ASP A 68 -6.54 1.87 5.00
N ARG A 69 -5.88 0.94 4.28
CA ARG A 69 -6.51 -0.24 3.64
C ARG A 69 -7.58 0.15 2.62
N ASP A 70 -7.26 1.11 1.76
CA ASP A 70 -8.17 1.56 0.71
C ASP A 70 -8.22 0.55 -0.46
N PHE A 71 -9.00 -0.52 -0.30
CA PHE A 71 -9.20 -1.52 -1.36
C PHE A 71 -9.84 -0.91 -2.62
N GLY A 72 -10.63 0.16 -2.46
CA GLY A 72 -11.23 0.89 -3.57
C GLY A 72 -10.16 1.54 -4.45
N PHE A 73 -9.12 2.10 -3.83
CA PHE A 73 -7.97 2.63 -4.55
C PHE A 73 -7.20 1.56 -5.34
N ASN A 74 -7.00 0.36 -4.77
CA ASN A 74 -6.37 -0.75 -5.52
C ASN A 74 -7.22 -1.19 -6.72
N GLU A 75 -8.54 -1.30 -6.55
CA GLU A 75 -9.44 -1.57 -7.68
C GLU A 75 -9.39 -0.48 -8.75
N TYR A 76 -9.34 0.79 -8.33
CA TYR A 76 -9.21 1.92 -9.22
C TYR A 76 -7.93 1.82 -10.08
N LEU A 77 -6.79 1.49 -9.48
CA LEU A 77 -5.53 1.32 -10.22
C LEU A 77 -5.62 0.20 -11.25
N ILE A 78 -6.19 -0.96 -10.88
CA ILE A 78 -6.39 -2.09 -11.80
C ILE A 78 -7.30 -1.68 -12.96
N LYS A 79 -8.46 -1.07 -12.68
CA LYS A 79 -9.43 -0.64 -13.71
C LYS A 79 -8.86 0.41 -14.65
N THR A 80 -8.09 1.36 -14.11
CA THR A 80 -7.55 2.49 -14.88
C THR A 80 -6.35 2.10 -15.73
N THR A 81 -5.49 1.21 -15.22
CA THR A 81 -4.22 0.89 -15.89
C THR A 81 -4.20 -0.47 -16.58
N ASN A 82 -5.18 -1.33 -16.28
CA ASN A 82 -5.27 -2.70 -16.74
C ASN A 82 -4.06 -3.57 -16.36
N TYR A 83 -3.30 -3.16 -15.33
CA TYR A 83 -2.25 -4.00 -14.76
C TYR A 83 -2.81 -4.80 -13.59
N GLU A 84 -2.46 -6.08 -13.57
CA GLU A 84 -2.61 -6.91 -12.39
C GLU A 84 -1.57 -6.45 -11.35
N ILE A 85 -2.08 -5.86 -10.27
CA ILE A 85 -1.32 -5.40 -9.12
C ILE A 85 -2.09 -5.71 -7.85
N ASP A 86 -1.34 -5.92 -6.77
CA ASP A 86 -1.85 -5.92 -5.42
C ASP A 86 -0.89 -5.08 -4.56
N ILE A 87 -1.30 -3.84 -4.25
CA ILE A 87 -0.48 -2.94 -3.42
C ILE A 87 -0.39 -3.43 -1.97
N PHE A 88 -1.30 -4.31 -1.53
CA PHE A 88 -1.35 -4.85 -0.18
C PHE A 88 -0.57 -6.15 0.00
N GLU A 89 -0.14 -6.81 -1.08
CA GLU A 89 0.55 -8.10 -1.04
C GLU A 89 1.73 -8.07 -0.05
N SER A 90 2.52 -6.99 -0.10
CA SER A 90 3.68 -6.83 0.79
C SER A 90 3.28 -6.59 2.25
N TYR A 91 2.12 -5.98 2.49
CA TYR A 91 1.58 -5.79 3.83
C TYR A 91 1.11 -7.12 4.41
N PHE A 92 0.28 -7.87 3.69
CA PHE A 92 -0.20 -9.18 4.15
C PHE A 92 0.94 -10.19 4.34
N LYS A 93 1.93 -10.22 3.45
CA LYS A 93 3.14 -11.06 3.63
C LYS A 93 3.95 -10.72 4.88
N ARG A 94 3.96 -9.45 5.32
CA ARG A 94 4.61 -9.07 6.60
C ARG A 94 3.80 -9.58 7.78
N ILE A 95 2.48 -9.38 7.75
CA ILE A 95 1.56 -9.87 8.78
C ILE A 95 1.69 -11.38 8.96
N GLU A 96 1.63 -12.15 7.87
CA GLU A 96 1.81 -13.61 7.90
C GLU A 96 3.12 -13.99 8.57
N LYS A 97 4.23 -13.35 8.21
CA LYS A 97 5.54 -13.61 8.82
C LYS A 97 5.59 -13.31 10.31
N ILE A 98 4.87 -12.29 10.78
CA ILE A 98 4.81 -11.97 12.21
C ILE A 98 4.03 -13.07 12.94
N ILE A 99 2.91 -13.52 12.38
CA ILE A 99 2.08 -14.59 12.93
C ILE A 99 2.82 -15.92 12.94
N GLU A 100 3.49 -16.28 11.84
CA GLU A 100 4.32 -17.50 11.72
C GLU A 100 5.44 -17.55 12.76
N LYS A 101 6.12 -16.42 12.99
CA LYS A 101 7.17 -16.30 14.00
C LYS A 101 6.64 -16.34 15.44
N ASP A 102 5.32 -16.20 15.60
CA ASP A 102 4.63 -16.17 16.89
C ASP A 102 5.23 -15.14 17.88
N GLN A 103 5.75 -14.03 17.35
CA GLN A 103 6.44 -13.01 18.14
C GLN A 103 6.33 -11.60 17.55
N ILE A 104 5.85 -10.66 18.36
CA ILE A 104 5.92 -9.21 18.12
C ILE A 104 7.23 -8.68 18.70
N LYS A 105 7.98 -7.90 17.93
CA LYS A 105 9.28 -7.33 18.32
C LYS A 105 9.28 -5.81 18.46
N THR A 106 8.34 -5.13 17.82
CA THR A 106 8.28 -3.67 17.78
C THR A 106 6.85 -3.18 17.90
N ASP A 107 6.67 -1.94 18.36
CA ASP A 107 5.35 -1.30 18.43
C ASP A 107 4.70 -1.19 17.05
N SER A 108 5.49 -0.97 15.99
CA SER A 108 4.99 -0.97 14.62
C SER A 108 4.34 -2.31 14.25
N GLN A 109 4.96 -3.45 14.61
CA GLN A 109 4.36 -4.77 14.38
C GLN A 109 3.10 -4.98 15.22
N PHE A 110 3.06 -4.42 16.43
CA PHE A 110 1.87 -4.45 17.28
C PHE A 110 0.71 -3.71 16.60
N TYR A 111 0.92 -2.48 16.14
CA TYR A 111 -0.11 -1.71 15.43
C TYR A 111 -0.53 -2.36 14.11
N GLU A 112 0.42 -2.91 13.34
CA GLU A 112 0.13 -3.65 12.10
C GLU A 112 -0.83 -4.82 12.36
N LEU A 113 -0.58 -5.64 13.40
CA LEU A 113 -1.43 -6.77 13.77
C LEU A 113 -2.79 -6.33 14.33
N LYS A 114 -2.82 -5.28 15.17
CA LYS A 114 -4.07 -4.73 15.69
C LYS A 114 -4.98 -4.28 14.55
N ASN A 115 -4.43 -3.51 13.61
CA ASN A 115 -5.14 -3.10 12.41
C ASN A 115 -5.61 -4.33 11.62
N TYR A 116 -4.78 -5.36 11.45
CA TYR A 116 -5.20 -6.56 10.73
C TYR A 116 -6.38 -7.28 11.40
N VAL A 117 -6.43 -7.37 12.73
CA VAL A 117 -7.60 -7.91 13.46
C VAL A 117 -8.86 -7.08 13.20
N ASP A 118 -8.76 -5.76 13.29
CA ASP A 118 -9.90 -4.87 12.99
C ASP A 118 -10.42 -5.09 11.57
N TYR A 119 -9.52 -5.27 10.61
CA TYR A 119 -9.85 -5.61 9.23
C TYR A 119 -10.60 -6.94 9.10
N LEU A 120 -10.12 -8.00 9.77
CA LEU A 120 -10.78 -9.32 9.75
C LEU A 120 -12.21 -9.22 10.32
N ILE A 121 -12.39 -8.45 11.38
CA ILE A 121 -13.70 -8.23 12.02
C ILE A 121 -14.63 -7.44 11.08
N GLN A 122 -14.17 -6.32 10.51
CA GLN A 122 -14.97 -5.46 9.63
C GLN A 122 -15.43 -6.19 8.36
N ASN A 123 -14.62 -7.11 7.83
CA ASN A 123 -14.94 -7.89 6.64
C ASN A 123 -15.71 -9.18 6.95
N ASN A 124 -16.23 -9.34 8.18
CA ASN A 124 -16.93 -10.55 8.63
C ASN A 124 -16.12 -11.84 8.38
N ASN A 125 -14.79 -11.78 8.45
CA ASN A 125 -13.98 -12.96 8.28
C ASN A 125 -14.24 -13.92 9.46
N SER A 126 -14.65 -15.13 9.14
CA SER A 126 -15.05 -16.14 10.11
C SER A 126 -13.90 -16.94 10.72
N ASP A 127 -12.64 -16.65 10.36
CA ASP A 127 -11.48 -17.34 10.92
C ASP A 127 -11.19 -16.89 12.36
N LYS A 128 -12.02 -17.42 13.27
CA LYS A 128 -11.92 -17.18 14.71
C LYS A 128 -10.60 -17.69 15.29
N VAL A 129 -10.00 -18.72 14.68
CA VAL A 129 -8.74 -19.30 15.14
C VAL A 129 -7.59 -18.33 14.87
N LEU A 130 -7.55 -17.75 13.66
CA LEU A 130 -6.58 -16.72 13.31
C LEU A 130 -6.71 -15.48 14.20
N ILE A 131 -7.93 -14.98 14.38
CA ILE A 131 -8.20 -13.79 15.23
C ILE A 131 -7.74 -14.07 16.67
N GLN A 132 -8.08 -15.23 17.22
CA GLN A 132 -7.64 -15.61 18.57
C GLN A 132 -6.11 -15.64 18.68
N ARG A 133 -5.43 -16.27 17.72
CA ARG A 133 -3.96 -16.35 17.72
C ARG A 133 -3.31 -14.96 17.70
N ILE A 134 -3.84 -14.04 16.89
CA ILE A 134 -3.31 -12.67 16.84
C ILE A 134 -3.58 -11.93 18.17
N ASN A 135 -4.77 -12.08 18.75
CA ASN A 135 -5.08 -11.47 20.05
C ASN A 135 -4.15 -11.98 21.16
N GLU A 136 -3.85 -13.28 21.19
CA GLU A 136 -2.87 -13.84 22.12
C GLU A 136 -1.47 -13.24 21.93
N LEU A 137 -1.04 -13.02 20.68
CA LEU A 137 0.23 -12.34 20.37
C LEU A 137 0.27 -10.91 20.90
N LEU A 138 -0.81 -10.15 20.67
CA LEU A 138 -0.94 -8.77 21.13
C LEU A 138 -0.88 -8.70 22.67
N LEU A 139 -1.66 -9.53 23.37
CA LEU A 139 -1.68 -9.60 24.83
C LEU A 139 -0.30 -9.98 25.40
N ARG A 140 0.39 -10.94 24.78
CA ARG A 140 1.75 -11.33 25.21
C ARG A 140 2.75 -10.19 25.08
N PHE A 141 2.62 -9.34 24.05
CA PHE A 141 3.49 -8.17 23.88
C PHE A 141 3.17 -7.09 24.92
N GLU A 142 1.89 -6.78 25.14
CA GLU A 142 1.45 -5.81 26.16
C GLU A 142 1.86 -6.23 27.57
N SER A 143 1.79 -7.52 27.91
CA SER A 143 2.17 -8.05 29.23
C SER A 143 3.67 -8.00 29.55
N LYS A 144 4.52 -7.80 28.53
CA LYS A 144 5.98 -7.75 28.66
C LYS A 144 6.53 -6.33 28.77
N ASN A 145 5.73 -5.33 28.41
CA ASN A 145 6.02 -3.90 28.52
C ASN A 145 5.36 -3.32 29.78
#